data_AF-A0AAW1MUS8-F1
#
_entry.id   AF-A0AAW1MUS8-F1
#
_cell.length_a   1.000
_cell.length_b   1.000
_cell.length_c   1.000
_cell.angle_alpha   90.00
_cell.angle_beta   90.00
_cell.angle_gamma   90.00
#
_symmetry.space_group_name_H-M   'P 1'
#
loop_
_entity.id
_entity.type
_entity.pdbx_description
1 polymer ?
#
loop_
_entity_poly.entity_id
_entity_poly.type
_entity_poly.pdbx_seq_one_letter_code
_entity_poly.pdbx_strand_id
1 'polypeptide(L)'
;MVSEYNCDNHQWLCRLYDLREKWCCAYGKDYFSAGLLSSQRSESTNNSLCKRVSKTTTLCDFYEIFGTVVSDWRSHERKDNSLCWEGVPEVVVPCSLLDFAAKTYTISTFKRFEKEFMKGMSYKHKLQTSFGNTLSYYVYTERRDEFGHVVTTFDSSSNYACCTCKRFEESGFLCSHILRIYHCNCVDEIPNVYVLKR
;
A
#
# COMPACT_ATOMS: atom_id res chain seq x y z
N MET A 1 4.67 -27.30 17.37
CA MET A 1 6.05 -26.89 17.01
C MET A 1 6.93 -26.59 18.22
N VAL A 2 6.89 -25.43 18.90
CA VAL A 2 7.83 -25.16 20.04
C VAL A 2 7.61 -26.12 21.22
N SER A 3 6.36 -26.37 21.59
CA SER A 3 5.95 -27.36 22.61
C SER A 3 6.09 -28.81 22.15
N GLU A 4 6.09 -29.04 20.84
CA GLU A 4 6.13 -30.37 20.23
C GLU A 4 7.57 -30.90 20.16
N TYR A 5 8.54 -30.00 20.07
CA TYR A 5 9.98 -30.30 20.07
C TYR A 5 10.69 -29.91 21.38
N ASN A 6 9.96 -29.58 22.46
CA ASN A 6 10.52 -29.15 23.76
C ASN A 6 11.61 -28.06 23.63
N CYS A 7 11.38 -27.09 22.76
CA CYS A 7 12.32 -26.01 22.46
C CYS A 7 11.96 -24.70 23.18
N ASP A 8 11.04 -24.76 24.13
CA ASP A 8 10.49 -23.64 24.91
C ASP A 8 11.57 -22.84 25.65
N ASN A 9 12.61 -23.49 26.14
CA ASN A 9 13.74 -22.86 26.86
C ASN A 9 14.97 -22.60 25.98
N HIS A 10 14.90 -22.82 24.67
CA HIS A 10 16.05 -22.63 23.81
C HIS A 10 16.34 -21.14 23.65
N GLN A 11 17.45 -20.68 24.24
CA GLN A 11 17.76 -19.25 24.40
C GLN A 11 17.72 -18.45 23.09
N TRP A 12 18.13 -19.04 21.96
CA TRP A 12 18.03 -18.40 20.65
C TRP A 12 16.59 -18.19 20.18
N LEU A 13 15.69 -19.16 20.41
CA LEU A 13 14.27 -19.05 20.03
C LEU A 13 13.55 -18.04 20.91
N CYS A 14 13.85 -18.02 22.22
CA CYS A 14 13.32 -17.00 23.11
C CYS A 14 13.72 -15.61 22.64
N ARG A 15 15.02 -15.37 22.38
CA ARG A 15 15.52 -14.09 21.85
C ARG A 15 14.89 -13.73 20.51
N LEU A 16 14.72 -14.69 19.60
CA LEU A 16 14.08 -14.45 18.32
C LEU A 16 12.61 -14.04 18.50
N TYR A 17 11.89 -14.71 19.41
CA TYR A 17 10.50 -14.39 19.75
C TYR A 17 10.37 -13.02 20.45
N ASP A 18 11.30 -12.67 21.33
CA ASP A 18 11.36 -11.35 21.96
C ASP A 18 11.54 -10.23 20.94
N LEU A 19 12.25 -10.51 19.84
CA LEU A 19 12.48 -9.57 18.73
C LEU A 19 11.39 -9.62 17.65
N ARG A 20 10.29 -10.36 17.84
CA ARG A 20 9.26 -10.57 16.79
C ARG A 20 8.70 -9.29 16.19
N GLU A 21 8.60 -8.20 16.96
CA GLU A 21 8.13 -6.91 16.46
C GLU A 21 9.07 -6.31 15.39
N LYS A 22 10.35 -6.69 15.38
CA LYS A 22 11.34 -6.17 14.43
C LYS A 22 11.41 -6.93 13.12
N TRP A 23 10.99 -8.21 13.09
CA TRP A 23 11.14 -9.06 11.90
C TRP A 23 9.83 -9.65 11.39
N CYS A 24 8.81 -9.80 12.24
CA CYS A 24 7.53 -10.38 11.84
C CYS A 24 6.63 -9.31 11.22
N CYS A 25 6.29 -9.48 9.94
CA CYS A 25 5.45 -8.54 9.19
C CYS A 25 4.06 -8.31 9.81
N ALA A 26 3.54 -9.28 10.57
CA ALA A 26 2.24 -9.14 11.24
C ALA A 26 2.23 -8.02 12.29
N TYR A 27 3.36 -7.76 12.93
CA TYR A 27 3.53 -6.70 13.94
C TYR A 27 3.97 -5.37 13.33
N GLY A 28 4.41 -5.35 12.08
CA GLY A 28 4.89 -4.15 11.40
C GLY A 28 3.80 -3.22 10.87
N LYS A 29 2.53 -3.67 10.82
CA LYS A 29 1.43 -2.94 10.18
C LYS A 29 1.00 -1.66 10.92
N ASP A 30 1.42 -1.52 12.17
CA ASP A 30 1.19 -0.32 12.98
C ASP A 30 2.18 0.82 12.69
N TYR A 31 3.23 0.53 11.92
CA TYR A 31 4.26 1.50 11.57
C TYR A 31 4.24 1.81 10.08
N PHE A 32 4.50 3.07 9.76
CA PHE A 32 4.63 3.49 8.38
C PHE A 32 5.92 2.92 7.76
N SER A 33 5.78 2.09 6.74
CA SER A 33 6.86 1.48 5.97
C SER A 33 6.83 1.87 4.48
N ALA A 34 5.87 2.69 4.06
CA ALA A 34 5.55 2.96 2.65
C ALA A 34 5.19 1.68 1.85
N GLY A 35 4.87 0.57 2.54
CA GLY A 35 4.73 -0.75 1.92
C GLY A 35 6.04 -1.35 1.43
N LEU A 36 7.19 -0.83 1.90
CA LEU A 36 8.52 -1.35 1.61
C LEU A 36 8.88 -2.47 2.59
N LEU A 37 9.25 -3.63 2.06
CA LEU A 37 9.89 -4.69 2.82
C LEU A 37 11.41 -4.42 2.90
N SER A 38 12.06 -4.93 3.95
CA SER A 38 13.48 -4.68 4.23
C SER A 38 14.42 -4.98 3.06
N SER A 39 14.12 -6.00 2.24
CA SER A 39 14.95 -6.41 1.09
C SER A 39 14.60 -5.73 -0.23
N GLN A 40 13.43 -5.09 -0.36
CA GLN A 40 12.94 -4.60 -1.67
C GLN A 40 13.86 -3.54 -2.31
N ARG A 41 14.54 -2.71 -1.49
CA ARG A 41 15.49 -1.70 -1.99
C ARG A 41 16.71 -2.34 -2.63
N SER A 42 17.29 -3.34 -1.97
CA SER A 42 18.41 -4.11 -2.53
C SER A 42 17.96 -4.95 -3.71
N GLU A 43 16.78 -5.56 -3.67
CA GLU A 43 16.25 -6.38 -4.77
C GLU A 43 16.01 -5.57 -6.04
N SER A 44 15.42 -4.38 -5.95
CA SER A 44 15.20 -3.50 -7.10
C SER A 44 16.51 -3.05 -7.72
N THR A 45 17.43 -2.55 -6.89
CA THR A 45 18.77 -2.10 -7.33
C THR A 45 19.55 -3.25 -7.95
N ASN A 46 19.56 -4.40 -7.29
CA ASN A 46 20.22 -5.60 -7.77
C ASN A 46 19.59 -6.10 -9.08
N ASN A 47 18.27 -6.10 -9.21
CA ASN A 47 17.58 -6.49 -10.45
C ASN A 47 17.91 -5.57 -11.62
N SER A 48 18.04 -4.25 -11.40
CA SER A 48 18.47 -3.30 -12.43
C SER A 48 19.93 -3.51 -12.85
N LEU A 49 20.81 -3.81 -11.88
CA LEU A 49 22.25 -3.99 -12.12
C LEU A 49 22.59 -5.38 -12.68
N CYS A 50 22.02 -6.47 -12.15
CA CYS A 50 22.27 -7.83 -12.62
C CYS A 50 21.89 -8.05 -14.09
N LYS A 51 21.01 -7.23 -14.65
CA LYS A 51 20.68 -7.26 -16.09
C LYS A 51 21.76 -6.64 -16.98
N ARG A 52 22.65 -5.82 -16.40
CA ARG A 52 23.66 -5.02 -17.11
C ARG A 52 25.10 -5.42 -16.76
N VAL A 53 25.28 -6.26 -15.75
CA VAL A 53 26.57 -6.67 -15.19
C VAL A 53 26.76 -8.17 -15.41
N SER A 54 27.97 -8.60 -15.76
CA SER A 54 28.35 -10.01 -15.93
C SER A 54 29.44 -10.39 -14.92
N LYS A 55 29.77 -11.69 -14.86
CA LYS A 55 30.86 -12.20 -14.00
C LYS A 55 32.25 -11.66 -14.38
N THR A 56 32.39 -11.08 -15.57
CA THR A 56 33.66 -10.54 -16.09
C THR A 56 33.74 -9.02 -16.02
N THR A 57 32.69 -8.35 -15.52
CA THR A 57 32.66 -6.89 -15.38
C THR A 57 33.66 -6.44 -14.31
N THR A 58 34.54 -5.48 -14.66
CA THR A 58 35.48 -4.92 -13.68
C THR A 58 34.79 -3.92 -12.76
N LEU A 59 35.45 -3.53 -11.66
CA LEU A 59 34.89 -2.52 -10.75
C LEU A 59 34.75 -1.14 -11.41
N CYS A 60 35.65 -0.77 -12.32
CA CYS A 60 35.55 0.49 -13.07
C CYS A 60 34.35 0.47 -14.01
N ASP A 61 34.19 -0.61 -14.78
CA ASP A 61 33.03 -0.79 -15.67
C ASP A 61 31.71 -0.79 -14.87
N PHE A 62 31.72 -1.44 -13.70
CA PHE A 62 30.57 -1.44 -12.80
C PHE A 62 30.17 -0.04 -12.36
N TYR A 63 31.14 0.82 -12.01
CA TYR A 63 30.85 2.19 -11.59
C TYR A 63 30.22 3.00 -12.73
N GLU A 64 30.71 2.85 -13.95
CA GLU A 64 30.12 3.50 -15.13
C GLU A 64 28.69 3.02 -15.37
N ILE A 65 28.45 1.70 -15.36
CA ILE A 65 27.13 1.09 -15.50
C ILE A 65 26.18 1.60 -14.42
N PHE A 66 26.65 1.65 -13.16
CA PHE A 66 25.89 2.17 -12.04
C PHE A 66 25.50 3.64 -12.26
N GLY A 67 26.45 4.46 -12.72
CA GLY A 67 26.20 5.85 -13.10
C GLY A 67 25.11 5.99 -14.16
N THR A 68 25.13 5.14 -15.19
CA THR A 68 24.08 5.09 -16.22
C THR A 68 22.73 4.71 -15.64
N VAL A 69 22.65 3.68 -14.79
CA VAL A 69 21.40 3.26 -14.11
C VAL A 69 20.80 4.40 -13.30
N VAL A 70 21.63 5.12 -12.52
CA VAL A 70 21.18 6.26 -11.73
C VAL A 70 20.70 7.41 -12.63
N SER A 71 21.39 7.67 -13.73
CA SER A 71 20.95 8.68 -14.72
C SER A 71 19.61 8.32 -15.35
N ASP A 72 19.42 7.04 -15.72
CA ASP A 72 18.17 6.52 -16.26
C ASP A 72 17.02 6.74 -15.27
N TRP A 73 17.21 6.39 -14.00
CA TRP A 73 16.20 6.59 -12.94
C TRP A 73 15.83 8.07 -12.79
N ARG A 74 16.82 8.96 -12.69
CA ARG A 74 16.58 10.41 -12.61
C ARG A 74 15.87 10.95 -13.85
N SER A 75 16.17 10.40 -15.04
CA SER A 75 15.49 10.79 -16.27
C SER A 75 14.02 10.37 -16.29
N HIS A 76 13.70 9.19 -15.77
CA HIS A 76 12.33 8.71 -15.65
C HIS A 76 11.54 9.57 -14.65
N GLU A 77 12.12 9.87 -13.49
CA GLU A 77 11.50 10.75 -12.50
C GLU A 77 11.21 12.15 -13.06
N ARG A 78 12.15 12.73 -13.82
CA ARG A 78 11.92 14.01 -14.51
C ARG A 78 10.79 13.95 -15.53
N LYS A 79 10.70 12.87 -16.31
CA LYS A 79 9.61 12.66 -17.28
C LYS A 79 8.26 12.56 -16.57
N ASP A 80 8.18 11.79 -15.49
CA ASP A 80 6.95 11.63 -14.72
C ASP A 80 6.49 12.97 -14.10
N ASN A 81 7.43 13.78 -13.59
CA ASN A 81 7.12 15.13 -13.10
C ASN A 81 6.61 16.05 -14.21
N SER A 82 7.22 16.02 -15.40
CA SER A 82 6.75 16.80 -16.56
C SER A 82 5.34 16.40 -16.96
N LEU A 83 5.06 15.09 -17.04
CA LEU A 83 3.73 14.59 -17.38
C LEU A 83 2.67 15.04 -16.37
N CYS A 84 2.99 15.02 -15.07
CA CYS A 84 2.06 15.50 -14.04
C CYS A 84 1.83 17.02 -14.11
N TRP A 85 2.81 17.78 -14.60
CA TRP A 85 2.65 19.23 -14.84
C TRP A 85 1.80 19.51 -16.09
N GLU A 86 1.96 18.70 -17.13
CA GLU A 86 1.33 18.92 -18.43
C GLU A 86 -0.10 18.36 -18.53
N GLY A 87 -0.50 17.41 -17.68
CA GLY A 87 -1.80 16.74 -17.84
C GLY A 87 -2.47 16.30 -16.55
N VAL A 88 -3.80 16.29 -16.58
CA VAL A 88 -4.66 15.61 -15.61
C VAL A 88 -4.87 14.18 -16.13
N PRO A 89 -4.77 13.14 -15.29
CA PRO A 89 -5.04 11.78 -15.74
C PRO A 89 -6.49 11.63 -16.21
N GLU A 90 -6.69 10.91 -17.31
CA GLU A 90 -8.03 10.62 -17.84
C GLU A 90 -8.78 9.71 -16.86
N VAL A 91 -9.96 10.14 -16.44
CA VAL A 91 -10.85 9.36 -15.56
C VAL A 91 -11.80 8.56 -16.44
N VAL A 92 -11.60 7.24 -16.48
CA VAL A 92 -12.38 6.34 -17.35
C VAL A 92 -13.76 6.04 -16.78
N VAL A 93 -13.91 6.08 -15.45
CA VAL A 93 -15.15 5.73 -14.74
C VAL A 93 -15.74 7.00 -14.09
N PRO A 94 -16.99 7.38 -14.42
CA PRO A 94 -17.62 8.56 -13.84
C PRO A 94 -17.88 8.32 -12.35
N CYS A 95 -17.04 8.91 -11.50
CA CYS A 95 -17.12 8.84 -10.05
C CYS A 95 -16.48 10.08 -9.44
N SER A 96 -17.23 10.82 -8.62
CA SER A 96 -16.78 12.03 -7.93
C SER A 96 -15.49 11.82 -7.14
N LEU A 97 -15.37 10.68 -6.46
CA LEU A 97 -14.17 10.31 -5.71
C LEU A 97 -12.94 10.14 -6.61
N LEU A 98 -13.10 9.57 -7.81
CA LEU A 98 -12.01 9.45 -8.79
C LEU A 98 -11.66 10.81 -9.39
N ASP A 99 -12.65 11.66 -9.67
CA ASP A 99 -12.42 13.02 -10.15
C ASP A 99 -11.64 13.87 -9.13
N PHE A 100 -11.99 13.74 -7.85
CA PHE A 100 -11.26 14.37 -6.76
C PHE A 100 -9.83 13.84 -6.67
N ALA A 101 -9.65 12.52 -6.73
CA ALA A 101 -8.33 11.88 -6.68
C ALA A 101 -7.45 12.29 -7.87
N ALA A 102 -8.00 12.41 -9.08
CA ALA A 102 -7.29 12.81 -10.29
C ALA A 102 -6.75 14.24 -10.22
N LYS A 103 -7.47 15.14 -9.54
CA LYS A 103 -7.06 16.53 -9.31
C LYS A 103 -6.06 16.68 -8.16
N THR A 104 -6.08 15.75 -7.21
CA THR A 104 -5.29 15.84 -5.97
C THR A 104 -3.95 15.12 -6.06
N TYR A 105 -3.90 13.97 -6.75
CA TYR A 105 -2.73 13.12 -6.81
C TYR A 105 -1.90 13.31 -8.08
N THR A 106 -0.61 12.96 -8.00
CA THR A 106 0.22 12.78 -9.19
C THR A 106 -0.36 11.67 -10.08
N ILE A 107 -0.08 11.70 -11.40
CA ILE A 107 -0.62 10.71 -12.35
C ILE A 107 -0.32 9.27 -11.91
N SER A 108 0.90 8.99 -11.47
CA SER A 108 1.31 7.65 -11.00
C SER A 108 0.55 7.21 -9.75
N THR A 109 0.35 8.14 -8.81
CA THR A 109 -0.40 7.90 -7.57
C THR A 109 -1.90 7.71 -7.87
N PHE A 110 -2.47 8.50 -8.79
CA PHE A 110 -3.84 8.33 -9.25
C PHE A 110 -4.06 6.96 -9.92
N LYS A 111 -3.18 6.53 -10.82
CA LYS A 111 -3.29 5.19 -11.44
C LYS A 111 -3.28 4.07 -10.40
N ARG A 112 -2.50 4.23 -9.33
CA ARG A 112 -2.50 3.29 -8.19
C ARG A 112 -3.82 3.38 -7.41
N PHE A 113 -4.36 4.57 -7.21
CA PHE A 113 -5.66 4.81 -6.57
C PHE A 113 -6.79 4.13 -7.36
N GLU A 114 -6.85 4.38 -8.67
CA GLU A 114 -7.83 3.81 -9.59
C GLU A 114 -7.79 2.27 -9.54
N LYS A 115 -6.60 1.66 -9.55
CA LYS A 115 -6.45 0.21 -9.42
C LYS A 115 -7.03 -0.33 -8.11
N GLU A 116 -6.75 0.33 -6.98
CA GLU A 116 -7.33 -0.05 -5.69
C GLU A 116 -8.84 0.21 -5.64
N PHE A 117 -9.32 1.28 -6.26
CA PHE A 117 -10.75 1.56 -6.36
C PHE A 117 -11.48 0.46 -7.13
N MET A 118 -10.96 0.09 -8.31
CA MET A 118 -11.52 -0.98 -9.14
C MET A 118 -11.50 -2.33 -8.42
N LYS A 119 -10.42 -2.64 -7.68
CA LYS A 119 -10.37 -3.81 -6.80
C LYS A 119 -11.44 -3.73 -5.71
N GLY A 120 -11.63 -2.54 -5.12
CA GLY A 120 -12.69 -2.23 -4.17
C GLY A 120 -14.09 -2.61 -4.66
N MET A 121 -14.38 -2.35 -5.93
CA MET A 121 -15.68 -2.61 -6.53
C MET A 121 -16.03 -4.11 -6.62
N SER A 122 -15.03 -4.98 -6.63
CA SER A 122 -15.24 -6.44 -6.61
C SER A 122 -15.66 -6.98 -5.23
N TYR A 123 -15.51 -6.20 -4.16
CA TYR A 123 -15.87 -6.65 -2.81
C TYR A 123 -17.37 -6.52 -2.53
N LYS A 124 -17.89 -7.45 -1.72
CA LYS A 124 -19.18 -7.33 -1.05
C LYS A 124 -19.00 -6.62 0.28
N HIS A 125 -20.07 -5.99 0.76
CA HIS A 125 -20.10 -5.33 2.05
C HIS A 125 -21.39 -5.65 2.80
N LYS A 126 -21.34 -5.69 4.13
CA LYS A 126 -22.50 -5.86 5.01
C LYS A 126 -22.34 -4.98 6.25
N LEU A 127 -23.33 -4.13 6.52
CA LEU A 127 -23.39 -3.34 7.75
C LEU A 127 -23.58 -4.29 8.94
N GLN A 128 -22.74 -4.14 9.97
CA GLN A 128 -22.78 -4.93 11.20
C GLN A 128 -23.43 -4.16 12.35
N THR A 129 -22.96 -2.93 12.57
CA THR A 129 -23.37 -2.12 13.72
C THR A 129 -23.35 -0.65 13.33
N SER A 130 -24.27 0.10 13.93
CA SER A 130 -24.30 1.55 13.88
C SER A 130 -24.36 2.07 15.31
N PHE A 131 -23.42 2.95 15.66
CA PHE A 131 -23.38 3.62 16.96
C PHE A 131 -23.15 5.11 16.75
N GLY A 132 -24.21 5.91 16.94
CA GLY A 132 -24.19 7.32 16.59
C GLY A 132 -23.91 7.51 15.09
N ASN A 133 -22.84 8.25 14.76
CA ASN A 133 -22.40 8.48 13.39
C ASN A 133 -21.43 7.41 12.87
N THR A 134 -21.00 6.49 13.73
CA THR A 134 -20.02 5.46 13.36
C THR A 134 -20.71 4.18 12.88
N LEU A 135 -20.43 3.81 11.64
CA LEU A 135 -20.91 2.61 10.96
C LEU A 135 -19.77 1.59 10.86
N SER A 136 -20.05 0.33 11.19
CA SER A 136 -19.10 -0.77 11.07
C SER A 136 -19.55 -1.77 10.00
N TYR A 137 -18.66 -2.08 9.06
CA TYR A 137 -18.94 -2.94 7.92
C TYR A 137 -18.00 -4.15 7.90
N TYR A 138 -18.53 -5.28 7.44
CA TYR A 138 -17.74 -6.39 6.93
C TYR A 138 -17.57 -6.26 5.43
N VAL A 139 -16.31 -6.25 4.97
CA VAL A 139 -15.94 -6.24 3.56
C VAL A 139 -15.29 -7.58 3.21
N TYR A 140 -15.76 -8.23 2.14
CA TYR A 140 -15.34 -9.59 1.79
C TYR A 140 -15.50 -9.91 0.30
N THR A 141 -14.84 -10.96 -0.17
CA THR A 141 -14.99 -11.50 -1.54
C THR A 141 -15.70 -12.86 -1.50
N GLU A 142 -16.34 -13.26 -2.60
CA GLU A 142 -17.01 -14.57 -2.70
C GLU A 142 -16.03 -15.73 -2.80
N ARG A 143 -14.82 -15.48 -3.32
CA ARG A 143 -13.74 -16.45 -3.29
C ARG A 143 -13.27 -16.52 -1.84
N ARG A 144 -13.62 -17.60 -1.15
CA ARG A 144 -13.19 -17.88 0.23
C ARG A 144 -11.67 -17.90 0.27
N ASP A 145 -11.07 -16.76 0.55
CA ASP A 145 -9.76 -16.74 1.17
C ASP A 145 -10.03 -16.98 2.67
N GLU A 146 -9.30 -17.92 3.26
CA GLU A 146 -9.41 -18.41 4.64
C GLU A 146 -9.18 -17.32 5.71
N PHE A 147 -8.94 -16.08 5.27
CA PHE A 147 -8.81 -14.88 6.11
C PHE A 147 -10.11 -14.07 6.00
N GLY A 148 -10.99 -14.35 6.96
CA GLY A 148 -12.34 -13.82 7.06
C GLY A 148 -12.46 -12.31 6.93
N HIS A 149 -13.70 -11.90 6.65
CA HIS A 149 -14.21 -10.54 6.58
C HIS A 149 -13.31 -9.47 7.21
N VAL A 150 -12.93 -8.48 6.41
CA VAL A 150 -12.20 -7.31 6.91
C VAL A 150 -13.21 -6.33 7.50
N VAL A 151 -12.92 -5.83 8.71
CA VAL A 151 -13.79 -4.86 9.37
C VAL A 151 -13.33 -3.46 8.99
N THR A 152 -14.27 -2.65 8.51
CA THR A 152 -14.05 -1.24 8.19
C THR A 152 -15.04 -0.41 8.97
N THR A 153 -14.56 0.53 9.77
CA THR A 153 -15.37 1.53 10.46
C THR A 153 -15.37 2.82 9.67
N PHE A 154 -16.51 3.50 9.60
CA PHE A 154 -16.71 4.76 8.89
C PHE A 154 -17.53 5.71 9.75
N ASP A 155 -17.08 6.95 9.91
CA ASP A 155 -17.81 8.02 10.55
C ASP A 155 -18.45 8.92 9.49
N SER A 156 -19.78 8.93 9.42
CA SER A 156 -20.53 9.69 8.42
C SER A 156 -20.44 11.21 8.58
N SER A 157 -20.00 11.70 9.75
CA SER A 157 -19.89 13.14 10.01
C SER A 157 -18.54 13.74 9.58
N SER A 158 -17.47 12.96 9.70
CA SER A 158 -16.10 13.38 9.37
C SER A 158 -15.56 12.73 8.09
N ASN A 159 -16.30 11.78 7.51
CA ASN A 159 -15.85 10.86 6.46
C ASN A 159 -14.60 10.05 6.84
N TYR A 160 -14.24 10.00 8.12
CA TYR A 160 -13.09 9.23 8.60
C TYR A 160 -13.38 7.73 8.52
N ALA A 161 -12.46 6.95 7.96
CA ALA A 161 -12.53 5.50 7.89
C ALA A 161 -11.27 4.80 8.40
N CYS A 162 -11.46 3.72 9.15
CA CYS A 162 -10.39 2.85 9.62
C CYS A 162 -10.67 1.42 9.17
N CYS A 163 -9.63 0.66 8.87
CA CYS A 163 -9.76 -0.69 8.36
C CYS A 163 -8.77 -1.63 9.04
N THR A 164 -9.23 -2.80 9.49
CA THR A 164 -8.38 -3.78 10.19
C THR A 164 -7.24 -4.34 9.34
N CYS A 165 -7.25 -4.12 8.02
CA CYS A 165 -6.11 -4.44 7.17
C CYS A 165 -4.87 -3.57 7.43
N LYS A 166 -5.04 -2.42 8.10
CA LYS A 166 -4.00 -1.43 8.47
C LYS A 166 -3.15 -0.90 7.30
N ARG A 167 -3.71 -0.91 6.09
CA ARG A 167 -2.96 -0.55 4.88
C ARG A 167 -2.60 0.93 4.81
N PHE A 168 -3.45 1.80 5.37
CA PHE A 168 -3.19 3.24 5.40
C PHE A 168 -2.08 3.55 6.39
N GLU A 169 -2.09 2.91 7.55
CA GLU A 169 -1.07 3.03 8.59
C GLU A 169 0.29 2.53 8.06
N GLU A 170 0.29 1.38 7.39
CA GLU A 170 1.49 0.77 6.80
C GLU A 170 2.04 1.59 5.61
N SER A 171 1.18 1.99 4.66
CA SER A 171 1.62 2.52 3.35
C SER A 171 1.25 3.98 3.08
N GLY A 172 0.44 4.59 3.94
CA GLY A 172 -0.14 5.92 3.74
C GLY A 172 -1.13 6.00 2.60
N PHE A 173 -1.71 4.86 2.20
CA PHE A 173 -2.61 4.78 1.06
C PHE A 173 -3.90 4.07 1.43
N LEU A 174 -5.05 4.62 1.00
CA LEU A 174 -6.36 4.01 1.25
C LEU A 174 -6.41 2.62 0.62
N CYS A 175 -6.86 1.63 1.40
CA CYS A 175 -7.09 0.30 0.86
C CYS A 175 -8.38 0.22 0.06
N SER A 176 -8.43 -0.74 -0.86
CA SER A 176 -9.63 -1.14 -1.57
C SER A 176 -10.86 -1.43 -0.66
N HIS A 177 -10.67 -1.85 0.60
CA HIS A 177 -11.78 -2.02 1.55
C HIS A 177 -12.41 -0.67 1.96
N ILE A 178 -11.61 0.35 2.25
CA ILE A 178 -12.12 1.69 2.60
C ILE A 178 -12.78 2.30 1.37
N LEU A 179 -12.17 2.18 0.19
CA LEU A 179 -12.72 2.69 -1.06
C LEU A 179 -14.08 2.06 -1.39
N ARG A 180 -14.28 0.79 -1.06
CA ARG A 180 -15.60 0.15 -1.16
C ARG A 180 -16.62 0.80 -0.23
N ILE A 181 -16.24 1.14 1.00
CA ILE A 181 -17.13 1.80 1.96
C ILE A 181 -17.43 3.24 1.57
N TYR A 182 -16.45 3.98 1.05
CA TYR A 182 -16.67 5.32 0.51
C TYR A 182 -17.66 5.31 -0.64
N HIS A 183 -17.50 4.37 -1.57
CA HIS A 183 -18.43 4.22 -2.69
C HIS A 183 -19.87 3.89 -2.23
N CYS A 184 -20.06 3.00 -1.25
CA CYS A 184 -21.41 2.66 -0.80
C CYS A 184 -22.07 3.73 0.08
N ASN A 185 -21.27 4.65 0.66
CA ASN A 185 -21.77 5.81 1.41
C ASN A 185 -21.76 7.10 0.56
N CYS A 186 -21.56 7.01 -0.76
CA CYS A 186 -21.54 8.15 -1.67
C CYS A 186 -20.59 9.29 -1.24
N VAL A 187 -19.40 8.94 -0.75
CA VAL A 187 -18.38 9.93 -0.39
C VAL A 187 -17.76 10.50 -1.66
N ASP A 188 -17.91 11.80 -1.87
CA ASP A 188 -17.44 12.49 -3.08
C ASP A 188 -15.96 12.93 -2.99
N GLU A 189 -15.46 13.20 -1.79
CA GLU A 189 -14.12 13.76 -1.57
C GLU A 189 -13.32 12.94 -0.56
N ILE A 190 -12.02 12.80 -0.82
CA ILE A 190 -11.12 12.14 0.11
C ILE A 190 -10.81 13.12 1.26
N PRO A 191 -11.06 12.75 2.54
CA PRO A 191 -10.72 13.63 3.65
C PRO A 191 -9.22 13.99 3.67
N ASN A 192 -8.91 15.24 3.99
CA ASN A 192 -7.52 15.75 4.00
C ASN A 192 -6.56 14.94 4.89
N VAL A 193 -7.07 14.25 5.91
CA VAL A 193 -6.26 13.35 6.76
C VAL A 193 -5.62 12.20 5.98
N TYR A 194 -6.18 11.82 4.82
CA TYR A 194 -5.64 10.79 3.93
C TYR A 194 -4.80 11.36 2.78
N VAL A 195 -4.77 12.68 2.61
CA VAL A 195 -3.97 13.36 1.58
C VAL A 195 -2.65 13.81 2.18
N LEU A 196 -1.64 12.94 2.08
CA LEU A 196 -0.31 13.21 2.63
C LEU A 196 0.55 13.97 1.62
N LYS A 197 1.08 15.14 2.01
CA LYS A 197 2.13 15.82 1.24
C LYS A 197 3.42 14.99 1.34
N ARG A 198 3.89 14.45 0.22
CA ARG A 198 5.09 13.62 0.11
C ARG A 198 5.92 14.06 -1.07
#